data_AF-A0A8A8DXW7-F1
#
_entry.id   AF-A0A8A8DXW7-F1
#
_cell.length_a   1.000
_cell.length_b   1.000
_cell.length_c   1.000
_cell.angle_alpha   90.00
_cell.angle_beta   90.00
_cell.angle_gamma   90.00
#
_symmetry.space_group_name_H-M   'P 1'
#
loop_
_entity.id
_entity.type
_entity.pdbx_description
1 polymer ?
#
loop_
_entity_poly.entity_id
_entity_poly.type
_entity_poly.pdbx_seq_one_letter_code
_entity_poly.pdbx_strand_id
1 'polypeptide(L)'
;MAKPGSPSIDPDSGFCPRTGIFHSLRPPLPLPPENAPLSAAAYALSLQSSSSWPESTALIDGATTSRLSHPQFRRYVDVLALSLRSEIGLSRNDVAFVLCPTSIRVPILYFALLSIGAVVSPANPLSTSSEISRQIKISKPVVAFATSASAGKLPKQGFKTILIDSPEFELMMTRTTAAELEPVEVRQDDVAAIFFSSGTTGLVKGVVLTHRNLIASTANYYFVHKERSSPVVGIYMTPYFHIFGFHYCLKSVALTETVVVMGRFELAKMLKSMEDYRVTNLAVVPPIVVAMVKSNLTQKFDLGSLEAVGCGAAPLGIDLMEVFAQKFPKIHLYQGYGMTETSGAAFRAINPQEYAKRGSVGKLIGTNEAKIVDLQTGTALPPGKKGELWLRGPTIMKGYADDNKANSEALVSGGWLRTGDVCYIDEKGFLFVVDRMKEMIKYKGYQVINTCLR
;
A
#
# COMPACT_ATOMS: atom_id res chain seq x y z
N MET A 1 -22.28 33.81 29.49
CA MET A 1 -21.88 32.42 29.28
C MET A 1 -21.14 32.33 27.95
N ALA A 2 -19.82 32.18 27.98
CA ALA A 2 -18.99 32.08 26.77
C ALA A 2 -19.15 30.70 26.13
N LYS A 3 -19.32 30.64 24.81
CA LYS A 3 -19.30 29.37 24.04
C LYS A 3 -18.01 28.60 24.38
N PRO A 4 -18.07 27.26 24.57
CA PRO A 4 -16.85 26.49 24.80
C PRO A 4 -15.95 26.62 23.56
N GLY A 5 -14.78 27.23 23.75
CA GLY A 5 -13.82 27.50 22.69
C GLY A 5 -13.47 26.23 21.93
N SER A 6 -13.40 26.32 20.60
CA SER A 6 -12.78 25.28 19.76
C SER A 6 -11.45 24.86 20.39
N PRO A 7 -11.13 23.57 20.43
CA PRO A 7 -9.85 23.15 20.99
C PRO A 7 -8.75 23.86 20.19
N SER A 8 -7.85 24.58 20.86
CA SER A 8 -6.67 25.13 20.18
C SER A 8 -5.78 23.95 19.81
N ILE A 9 -5.88 23.52 18.55
CA ILE A 9 -4.94 22.57 17.96
C ILE A 9 -3.64 23.34 17.76
N ASP A 10 -2.55 22.81 18.32
CA ASP A 10 -1.22 23.37 18.13
C ASP A 10 -0.82 23.28 16.64
N PRO A 11 -0.47 24.40 15.98
CA PRO A 11 -0.26 24.42 14.53
C PRO A 11 1.07 23.76 14.09
N ASP A 12 2.00 23.52 15.01
CA ASP A 12 3.30 22.95 14.72
C ASP A 12 3.33 21.43 14.83
N SER A 13 2.60 20.91 15.83
CA SER A 13 2.53 19.47 16.15
C SER A 13 1.21 18.82 15.71
N GLY A 14 0.16 19.61 15.53
CA GLY A 14 -1.21 19.14 15.33
C GLY A 14 -1.85 18.63 16.62
N PHE A 15 -1.20 18.77 17.78
CA PHE A 15 -1.68 18.23 19.04
C PHE A 15 -2.78 19.09 19.67
N CYS A 16 -3.82 18.43 20.18
CA CYS A 16 -4.85 19.07 20.99
C CYS A 16 -4.71 18.64 22.47
N PRO A 17 -4.25 19.53 23.38
CA PRO A 17 -4.08 19.20 24.80
C PRO A 17 -5.37 18.75 25.50
N ARG A 18 -6.53 19.20 25.01
CA ARG A 18 -7.83 18.85 25.59
C ARG A 18 -8.28 17.43 25.27
N THR A 19 -7.98 16.93 24.07
CA THR A 19 -8.43 15.60 23.61
C THR A 19 -7.30 14.56 23.61
N GLY A 20 -6.05 15.02 23.70
CA GLY A 20 -4.86 14.20 23.53
C GLY A 20 -4.65 13.67 22.11
N ILE A 21 -5.32 14.28 21.12
CA ILE A 21 -5.29 13.84 19.71
C ILE A 21 -4.28 14.68 18.93
N PHE A 22 -3.50 14.00 18.08
CA PHE A 22 -2.72 14.59 17.01
C PHE A 22 -3.56 14.60 15.73
N HIS A 23 -3.80 15.78 15.19
CA HIS A 23 -4.43 16.01 13.90
C HIS A 23 -3.37 16.19 12.82
N SER A 24 -3.71 15.85 11.58
CA SER A 24 -2.79 16.04 10.47
C SER A 24 -2.49 17.52 10.26
N LEU A 25 -1.21 17.82 9.98
CA LEU A 25 -0.74 19.14 9.53
C LEU A 25 -0.87 19.30 8.01
N ARG A 26 -1.40 18.30 7.31
CA ARG A 26 -1.69 18.39 5.88
C ARG A 26 -2.98 19.18 5.66
N PRO A 27 -3.15 19.84 4.51
CA PRO A 27 -4.43 20.41 4.14
C PRO A 27 -5.55 19.35 4.19
N PRO A 28 -6.79 19.73 4.57
CA PRO A 28 -7.95 18.86 4.44
C PRO A 28 -8.08 18.35 3.00
N LEU A 29 -8.35 17.06 2.85
CA LEU A 29 -8.45 16.41 1.54
C LEU A 29 -9.92 16.22 1.14
N PRO A 30 -10.33 16.58 -0.09
CA PRO A 30 -11.69 16.37 -0.54
C PRO A 30 -11.88 14.89 -0.91
N LEU A 31 -12.38 14.11 0.04
CA LEU A 31 -12.83 12.76 -0.24
C LEU A 31 -14.24 12.78 -0.87
N PRO A 32 -14.55 11.86 -1.80
CA PRO A 32 -15.91 11.70 -2.31
C PRO A 32 -16.94 11.50 -1.17
N PRO A 33 -18.21 11.91 -1.35
CA PRO A 33 -19.28 11.61 -0.39
C PRO A 33 -19.36 10.12 -0.09
N GLU A 34 -19.57 9.73 1.16
CA GLU A 34 -19.48 8.31 1.59
C GLU A 34 -20.50 7.39 0.92
N ASN A 35 -21.66 7.94 0.57
CA ASN A 35 -22.75 7.23 -0.09
C ASN A 35 -22.63 7.19 -1.62
N ALA A 36 -21.62 7.84 -2.22
CA ALA A 36 -21.44 7.83 -3.66
C ALA A 36 -21.05 6.41 -4.14
N PRO A 37 -21.69 5.88 -5.21
CA PRO A 37 -21.39 4.57 -5.77
C PRO A 37 -20.06 4.61 -6.53
N LEU A 38 -18.96 4.49 -5.80
CA LEU A 38 -17.62 4.67 -6.32
C LEU A 38 -16.69 3.55 -5.83
N SER A 39 -16.15 2.79 -6.78
CA SER A 39 -15.07 1.84 -6.51
C SER A 39 -13.71 2.55 -6.45
N ALA A 40 -12.75 1.92 -5.80
CA ALA A 40 -11.36 2.40 -5.74
C ALA A 40 -10.71 2.46 -7.13
N ALA A 41 -11.03 1.53 -8.03
CA ALA A 41 -10.56 1.55 -9.42
C ALA A 41 -11.15 2.73 -10.19
N ALA A 42 -12.47 2.95 -10.10
CA ALA A 42 -13.13 4.08 -10.74
C ALA A 42 -12.60 5.42 -10.23
N TYR A 43 -12.35 5.54 -8.92
CA TYR A 43 -11.73 6.74 -8.35
C TYR A 43 -10.34 7.00 -8.93
N ALA A 44 -9.44 6.01 -8.93
CA ALA A 44 -8.10 6.17 -9.48
C ALA A 44 -8.12 6.52 -10.99
N LEU A 45 -9.00 5.88 -11.77
CA LEU A 45 -9.17 6.18 -13.20
C LEU A 45 -9.76 7.58 -13.46
N SER A 46 -10.63 8.08 -12.57
CA SER A 46 -11.19 9.44 -12.68
C SER A 46 -10.13 10.52 -12.46
N LEU A 47 -9.22 10.30 -11.53
CA LEU A 47 -8.07 11.19 -11.28
C LEU A 47 -7.11 11.18 -12.48
N GLN A 48 -6.82 10.00 -13.02
CA GLN A 48 -6.01 9.84 -14.22
C GLN A 48 -6.60 10.58 -15.42
N SER A 49 -7.93 10.60 -15.57
CA SER A 49 -8.60 11.29 -16.67
C SER A 49 -8.46 12.82 -16.61
N SER A 50 -8.08 13.36 -15.44
CA SER A 50 -7.83 14.80 -15.23
C SER A 50 -6.35 15.17 -15.40
N SER A 51 -5.51 14.21 -15.81
CA SER A 51 -4.06 14.36 -15.90
C SER A 51 -3.61 15.16 -17.11
N SER A 52 -2.48 15.85 -16.98
CA SER A 52 -1.77 16.49 -18.08
C SER A 52 -1.05 15.48 -19.00
N TRP A 53 -1.03 14.19 -18.65
CA TRP A 53 -0.27 13.14 -19.35
C TRP A 53 -1.11 11.93 -19.76
N PRO A 54 -2.30 12.12 -20.37
CA PRO A 54 -3.28 11.04 -20.55
C PRO A 54 -2.77 9.89 -21.43
N GLU A 55 -1.90 10.19 -22.40
CA GLU A 55 -1.34 9.23 -23.36
C GLU A 55 -0.01 8.60 -22.90
N SER A 56 0.46 8.91 -21.68
CA SER A 56 1.76 8.45 -21.22
C SER A 56 1.79 6.94 -20.95
N THR A 57 3.00 6.39 -20.80
CA THR A 57 3.17 4.96 -20.47
C THR A 57 2.70 4.71 -19.04
N ALA A 58 1.81 3.74 -18.84
CA ALA A 58 1.38 3.30 -17.52
C ALA A 58 2.32 2.23 -16.95
N LEU A 59 2.60 1.17 -17.73
CA LEU A 59 3.41 0.03 -17.30
C LEU A 59 4.50 -0.28 -18.32
N ILE A 60 5.69 -0.61 -17.82
CA ILE A 60 6.79 -1.18 -18.59
C ILE A 60 7.13 -2.54 -17.97
N ASP A 61 7.11 -3.60 -18.75
CA ASP A 61 7.62 -4.90 -18.31
C ASP A 61 9.14 -4.88 -18.36
N GLY A 62 9.79 -4.88 -17.20
CA GLY A 62 11.26 -4.84 -17.11
C GLY A 62 11.96 -6.06 -17.68
N ALA A 63 11.25 -7.17 -17.92
CA ALA A 63 11.82 -8.39 -18.52
C ALA A 63 11.74 -8.38 -20.05
N THR A 64 10.61 -7.93 -20.62
CA THR A 64 10.36 -7.96 -22.07
C THR A 64 10.52 -6.59 -22.76
N THR A 65 10.66 -5.53 -21.97
CA THR A 65 10.66 -4.11 -22.40
C THR A 65 9.34 -3.62 -23.00
N SER A 66 8.31 -4.48 -23.00
CA SER A 66 6.97 -4.17 -23.50
C SER A 66 6.36 -3.01 -22.72
N ARG A 67 5.66 -2.12 -23.42
CA ARG A 67 5.04 -0.92 -22.85
C ARG A 67 3.54 -0.96 -23.01
N LEU A 68 2.85 -0.50 -21.99
CA LEU A 68 1.41 -0.32 -21.99
C LEU A 68 1.10 1.14 -21.64
N SER A 69 0.42 1.86 -22.53
CA SER A 69 -0.03 3.23 -22.25
C SER A 69 -1.20 3.26 -21.28
N HIS A 70 -1.47 4.41 -20.65
CA HIS A 70 -2.65 4.58 -19.80
C HIS A 70 -3.98 4.28 -20.53
N PRO A 71 -4.19 4.70 -21.79
CA PRO A 71 -5.39 4.34 -22.54
C PRO A 71 -5.50 2.84 -22.81
N GLN A 72 -4.38 2.18 -23.13
CA GLN A 72 -4.36 0.73 -23.32
C GLN A 72 -4.64 -0.01 -22.01
N PHE A 73 -4.06 0.44 -20.90
CA PHE A 73 -4.33 -0.09 -19.56
C PHE A 73 -5.82 0.00 -19.23
N ARG A 74 -6.44 1.17 -19.43
CA ARG A 74 -7.87 1.37 -19.20
C ARG A 74 -8.71 0.43 -20.07
N ARG A 75 -8.42 0.33 -21.36
CA ARG A 75 -9.10 -0.61 -22.27
C ARG A 75 -8.99 -2.04 -21.78
N TYR A 76 -7.79 -2.47 -21.36
CA TYR A 76 -7.58 -3.83 -20.84
C TYR A 76 -8.33 -4.10 -19.55
N VAL A 77 -8.43 -3.11 -18.66
CA VAL A 77 -9.25 -3.18 -17.45
C VAL A 77 -10.73 -3.36 -17.80
N ASP A 78 -11.26 -2.53 -18.72
CA ASP A 78 -12.67 -2.54 -19.09
C ASP A 78 -13.05 -3.86 -19.79
N VAL A 79 -12.23 -4.31 -20.74
CA VAL A 79 -12.45 -5.58 -21.45
C VAL A 79 -12.33 -6.78 -20.51
N LEU A 80 -11.34 -6.78 -19.61
CA LEU A 80 -11.20 -7.85 -18.64
C LEU A 80 -12.37 -7.87 -17.64
N ALA A 81 -12.82 -6.71 -17.16
CA ALA A 81 -13.99 -6.61 -16.28
C ALA A 81 -15.25 -7.22 -16.92
N LEU A 82 -15.44 -6.99 -18.22
CA LEU A 82 -16.51 -7.61 -19.00
C LEU A 82 -16.36 -9.13 -19.04
N SER A 83 -15.20 -9.62 -19.44
CA SER A 83 -14.93 -11.06 -19.54
C SER A 83 -15.11 -11.77 -18.18
N LEU A 84 -14.68 -11.15 -17.08
CA LEU A 84 -14.85 -11.68 -15.72
C LEU A 84 -16.33 -11.80 -15.33
N ARG A 85 -17.18 -10.85 -15.73
CA ARG A 85 -18.63 -10.92 -15.48
C ARG A 85 -19.33 -11.91 -16.39
N SER A 86 -19.09 -11.86 -17.70
CA SER A 86 -19.88 -12.62 -18.67
C SER A 86 -19.44 -14.07 -18.82
N GLU A 87 -18.14 -14.37 -18.73
CA GLU A 87 -17.61 -15.72 -18.98
C GLU A 87 -17.26 -16.48 -17.70
N ILE A 88 -16.83 -15.76 -16.66
CA ILE A 88 -16.50 -16.37 -15.36
C ILE A 88 -17.70 -16.30 -14.42
N GLY A 89 -18.61 -15.35 -14.61
CA GLY A 89 -19.78 -15.17 -13.75
C GLY A 89 -19.48 -14.47 -12.44
N LEU A 90 -18.38 -13.71 -12.35
CA LEU A 90 -18.05 -12.97 -11.13
C LEU A 90 -19.02 -11.80 -10.92
N SER A 91 -19.42 -11.65 -9.67
CA SER A 91 -20.37 -10.64 -9.21
C SER A 91 -19.80 -9.82 -8.05
N ARG A 92 -20.53 -8.78 -7.66
CA ARG A 92 -20.17 -7.94 -6.53
C ARG A 92 -20.09 -8.76 -5.24
N ASN A 93 -19.06 -8.51 -4.44
CA ASN A 93 -18.69 -9.23 -3.21
C ASN A 93 -18.11 -10.64 -3.40
N ASP A 94 -18.04 -11.19 -4.62
CA ASP A 94 -17.33 -12.44 -4.86
C ASP A 94 -15.85 -12.28 -4.57
N VAL A 95 -15.28 -13.23 -3.83
CA VAL A 95 -13.86 -13.19 -3.46
C VAL A 95 -13.01 -13.89 -4.52
N ALA A 96 -12.06 -13.15 -5.09
CA ALA A 96 -11.06 -13.62 -6.04
C ALA A 96 -9.71 -13.78 -5.34
N PHE A 97 -9.26 -15.02 -5.17
CA PHE A 97 -7.93 -15.32 -4.61
C PHE A 97 -6.85 -15.11 -5.67
N VAL A 98 -5.81 -14.34 -5.39
CA VAL A 98 -4.75 -14.04 -6.39
C VAL A 98 -3.40 -14.53 -5.90
N LEU A 99 -2.91 -15.63 -6.47
CA LEU A 99 -1.63 -16.27 -6.17
C LEU A 99 -0.64 -16.06 -7.32
N CYS A 100 -0.33 -14.81 -7.63
CA CYS A 100 0.50 -14.44 -8.78
C CYS A 100 1.78 -13.71 -8.33
N PRO A 101 2.94 -14.00 -8.96
CA PRO A 101 4.10 -13.12 -8.86
C PRO A 101 3.83 -11.77 -9.51
N THR A 102 4.61 -10.76 -9.11
CA THR A 102 4.57 -9.41 -9.70
C THR A 102 4.77 -9.49 -11.22
N SER A 103 3.83 -8.93 -11.96
CA SER A 103 3.86 -8.78 -13.43
C SER A 103 2.88 -7.68 -13.86
N ILE A 104 2.98 -7.22 -15.11
CA ILE A 104 2.11 -6.17 -15.66
C ILE A 104 0.62 -6.56 -15.69
N ARG A 105 0.31 -7.86 -15.66
CA ARG A 105 -1.06 -8.38 -15.69
C ARG A 105 -1.80 -8.21 -14.37
N VAL A 106 -1.07 -8.21 -13.25
CA VAL A 106 -1.65 -8.17 -11.91
C VAL A 106 -2.36 -6.84 -11.62
N PRO A 107 -1.77 -5.66 -11.93
CA PRO A 107 -2.49 -4.39 -11.82
C PRO A 107 -3.78 -4.35 -12.65
N ILE A 108 -3.76 -4.90 -13.88
CA ILE A 108 -4.95 -4.95 -14.76
C ILE A 108 -6.03 -5.82 -14.12
N LEU A 109 -5.67 -7.01 -13.64
CA LEU A 109 -6.58 -7.90 -12.93
C LEU A 109 -7.19 -7.24 -11.68
N TYR A 110 -6.38 -6.56 -10.87
CA TYR A 110 -6.88 -5.87 -9.67
C TYR A 110 -7.88 -4.78 -10.02
N PHE A 111 -7.58 -3.94 -11.01
CA PHE A 111 -8.50 -2.91 -11.46
C PHE A 111 -9.79 -3.50 -12.02
N ALA A 112 -9.71 -4.56 -12.84
CA ALA A 112 -10.89 -5.23 -13.39
C ALA A 112 -11.80 -5.81 -12.30
N LEU A 113 -11.23 -6.50 -11.30
CA LEU A 113 -11.97 -7.04 -10.16
C LEU A 113 -12.62 -5.93 -9.32
N LEU A 114 -11.86 -4.88 -8.99
CA LEU A 114 -12.36 -3.75 -8.21
C LEU A 114 -13.46 -2.98 -8.96
N SER A 115 -13.38 -2.87 -10.30
CA SER A 115 -14.39 -2.20 -11.12
C SER A 115 -15.75 -2.92 -11.10
N ILE A 116 -15.77 -4.24 -10.90
CA ILE A 116 -17.00 -5.03 -10.81
C ILE A 116 -17.43 -5.31 -9.37
N GLY A 117 -16.74 -4.72 -8.38
CA GLY A 117 -17.02 -4.90 -6.96
C GLY A 117 -16.64 -6.29 -6.42
N ALA A 118 -15.80 -7.04 -7.12
CA ALA A 118 -15.23 -8.29 -6.61
C ALA A 118 -14.13 -7.98 -5.59
N VAL A 119 -14.02 -8.84 -4.58
CA VAL A 119 -13.04 -8.70 -3.49
C VAL A 119 -11.72 -9.32 -3.90
N VAL A 120 -10.65 -8.52 -3.92
CA VAL A 120 -9.30 -9.02 -4.24
C VAL A 120 -8.65 -9.60 -2.99
N SER A 121 -8.32 -10.89 -2.99
CA SER A 121 -7.60 -11.54 -1.89
C SER A 121 -6.24 -12.06 -2.36
N PRO A 122 -5.19 -11.20 -2.39
CA PRO A 122 -3.92 -11.60 -2.92
C PRO A 122 -3.06 -12.32 -1.87
N ALA A 123 -2.24 -13.26 -2.33
CA ALA A 123 -1.40 -14.10 -1.49
C ALA A 123 0.02 -14.21 -2.04
N ASN A 124 0.97 -14.49 -1.14
CA ASN A 124 2.36 -14.67 -1.52
C ASN A 124 2.53 -15.94 -2.36
N PRO A 125 2.97 -15.87 -3.63
CA PRO A 125 3.19 -17.06 -4.45
C PRO A 125 4.31 -17.96 -3.90
N LEU A 126 5.14 -17.48 -2.98
CA LEU A 126 6.16 -18.27 -2.27
C LEU A 126 5.60 -19.02 -1.05
N SER A 127 4.38 -18.73 -0.61
CA SER A 127 3.75 -19.48 0.48
C SER A 127 3.66 -20.98 0.17
N THR A 128 3.67 -21.76 1.24
CA THR A 128 3.46 -23.20 1.21
C THR A 128 1.98 -23.52 0.96
N SER A 129 1.68 -24.73 0.48
CA SER A 129 0.31 -25.17 0.25
C SER A 129 -0.56 -25.16 1.52
N SER A 130 0.03 -25.38 2.69
CA SER A 130 -0.67 -25.31 3.98
C SER A 130 -1.03 -23.88 4.38
N GLU A 131 -0.12 -22.92 4.18
CA GLU A 131 -0.39 -21.50 4.38
C GLU A 131 -1.47 -20.99 3.42
N ILE A 132 -1.37 -21.36 2.13
CA ILE A 132 -2.38 -21.04 1.11
C ILE A 132 -3.75 -21.63 1.48
N SER A 133 -3.80 -22.89 1.90
CA SER A 133 -5.04 -23.54 2.33
C SER A 133 -5.68 -22.82 3.52
N ARG A 134 -4.87 -22.32 4.47
CA ARG A 134 -5.36 -21.53 5.59
C ARG A 134 -5.89 -20.17 5.14
N GLN A 135 -5.22 -19.50 4.23
CA GLN A 135 -5.65 -18.23 3.64
C GLN A 135 -6.98 -18.37 2.91
N ILE A 136 -7.13 -19.43 2.08
CA ILE A 136 -8.38 -19.77 1.39
C ILE A 136 -9.53 -20.00 2.38
N LYS A 137 -9.29 -20.68 3.51
CA LYS A 137 -10.33 -20.88 4.54
C LYS A 137 -10.81 -19.56 5.15
N ILE A 138 -9.92 -18.57 5.26
CA ILE A 138 -10.23 -17.25 5.81
C ILE A 138 -10.98 -16.40 4.76
N SER A 139 -10.50 -16.35 3.52
CA SER A 139 -11.08 -15.47 2.50
C SER A 139 -12.25 -16.07 1.73
N LYS A 140 -12.42 -17.40 1.74
CA LYS A 140 -13.54 -18.13 1.10
C LYS A 140 -13.76 -17.73 -0.37
N PRO A 141 -12.74 -17.87 -1.24
CA PRO A 141 -12.83 -17.45 -2.64
C PRO A 141 -13.78 -18.34 -3.47
N VAL A 142 -14.42 -17.73 -4.47
CA VAL A 142 -15.21 -18.43 -5.50
C VAL A 142 -14.38 -18.72 -6.77
N VAL A 143 -13.26 -18.02 -6.93
CA VAL A 143 -12.32 -18.16 -8.04
C VAL A 143 -10.90 -17.92 -7.54
N ALA A 144 -9.91 -18.55 -8.18
CA ALA A 144 -8.51 -18.23 -8.02
C ALA A 144 -7.85 -17.81 -9.35
N PHE A 145 -6.96 -16.84 -9.26
CA PHE A 145 -6.05 -16.43 -10.33
C PHE A 145 -4.63 -16.83 -9.92
N ALA A 146 -3.93 -17.52 -10.79
CA ALA A 146 -2.58 -18.00 -10.56
C ALA A 146 -1.75 -17.91 -11.85
N THR A 147 -0.45 -18.18 -11.76
CA THR A 147 0.33 -18.52 -12.95
C THR A 147 0.46 -20.04 -13.05
N SER A 148 0.84 -20.54 -14.23
CA SER A 148 1.18 -21.96 -14.43
C SER A 148 2.14 -22.49 -13.35
N ALA A 149 3.11 -21.67 -12.93
CA ALA A 149 4.09 -22.00 -11.91
C ALA A 149 3.55 -22.03 -10.46
N SER A 150 2.48 -21.29 -10.14
CA SER A 150 1.92 -21.24 -8.79
C SER A 150 0.63 -22.06 -8.62
N ALA A 151 -0.05 -22.41 -9.71
CA ALA A 151 -1.33 -23.11 -9.71
C ALA A 151 -1.28 -24.48 -9.00
N GLY A 152 -0.15 -25.19 -9.08
CA GLY A 152 0.04 -26.49 -8.40
C GLY A 152 -0.04 -26.42 -6.86
N LYS A 153 0.01 -25.22 -6.28
CA LYS A 153 -0.14 -25.01 -4.83
C LYS A 153 -1.59 -24.84 -4.37
N LEU A 154 -2.51 -24.58 -5.31
CA LEU A 154 -3.93 -24.41 -5.03
C LEU A 154 -4.62 -25.77 -4.85
N PRO A 155 -5.68 -25.86 -4.03
CA PRO A 155 -6.49 -27.06 -3.95
C PRO A 155 -7.15 -27.36 -5.30
N LYS A 156 -7.26 -28.65 -5.64
CA LYS A 156 -7.86 -29.10 -6.91
C LYS A 156 -9.38 -28.97 -6.98
N GLN A 157 -10.04 -28.70 -5.85
CA GLN A 157 -11.50 -28.65 -5.72
C GLN A 157 -11.90 -27.41 -4.91
N GLY A 158 -13.12 -26.91 -5.14
CA GLY A 158 -13.73 -25.81 -4.39
C GLY A 158 -13.95 -24.53 -5.20
N PHE A 159 -13.11 -24.25 -6.19
CA PHE A 159 -13.26 -23.08 -7.07
C PHE A 159 -12.54 -23.28 -8.41
N LYS A 160 -12.92 -22.48 -9.42
CA LYS A 160 -12.23 -22.42 -10.71
C LYS A 160 -10.88 -21.72 -10.56
N THR A 161 -9.82 -22.29 -11.14
CA THR A 161 -8.51 -21.62 -11.25
C THR A 161 -8.31 -21.09 -12.67
N ILE A 162 -7.96 -19.82 -12.79
CA ILE A 162 -7.66 -19.14 -14.06
C ILE A 162 -6.17 -18.82 -14.07
N LEU A 163 -5.49 -19.22 -15.15
CA LEU A 163 -4.06 -18.96 -15.33
C LEU A 163 -3.87 -17.62 -16.03
N ILE A 164 -3.25 -16.64 -15.36
CA ILE A 164 -3.08 -15.30 -15.92
C ILE A 164 -1.97 -15.22 -16.97
N ASP A 165 -1.11 -16.24 -17.05
CA ASP A 165 -0.06 -16.39 -18.05
C ASP A 165 -0.50 -17.27 -19.23
N SER A 166 -1.78 -17.57 -19.34
CA SER A 166 -2.35 -18.35 -20.45
C SER A 166 -2.76 -17.47 -21.64
N PRO A 167 -2.73 -17.99 -22.88
CA PRO A 167 -3.28 -17.30 -24.04
C PRO A 167 -4.77 -16.96 -23.90
N GLU A 168 -5.54 -17.79 -23.19
CA GLU A 168 -6.96 -17.56 -22.94
C GLU A 168 -7.17 -16.29 -22.10
N PHE A 169 -6.37 -16.10 -21.05
CA PHE A 169 -6.43 -14.89 -20.22
C PHE A 169 -6.00 -13.64 -20.99
N GLU A 170 -5.00 -13.75 -21.87
CA GLU A 170 -4.64 -12.65 -22.78
C GLU A 170 -5.80 -12.26 -23.70
N LEU A 171 -6.52 -13.23 -24.25
CA LEU A 171 -7.71 -12.96 -25.07
C LEU A 171 -8.83 -12.30 -24.26
N MET A 172 -9.04 -12.73 -23.00
CA MET A 172 -10.02 -12.09 -22.09
C MET A 172 -9.72 -10.61 -21.82
N MET A 173 -8.46 -10.19 -21.95
CA MET A 173 -7.99 -8.83 -21.66
C MET A 173 -7.85 -7.96 -22.91
N THR A 174 -7.51 -8.56 -24.06
CA THR A 174 -7.08 -7.81 -25.25
C THR A 174 -8.10 -7.76 -26.39
N ARG A 175 -9.12 -8.64 -26.36
CA ARG A 175 -10.13 -8.75 -27.42
C ARG A 175 -10.83 -7.43 -27.73
N THR A 176 -11.22 -7.27 -28.99
CA THR A 176 -12.13 -6.19 -29.39
C THR A 176 -13.56 -6.61 -29.05
N THR A 177 -14.29 -5.75 -28.36
CA THR A 177 -15.70 -5.95 -28.06
C THR A 177 -16.44 -4.64 -28.31
N ALA A 178 -17.61 -4.72 -28.93
CA ALA A 178 -18.55 -3.60 -29.07
C ALA A 178 -19.53 -3.54 -27.88
N ALA A 179 -19.50 -4.53 -26.98
CA ALA A 179 -20.37 -4.55 -25.82
C ALA A 179 -19.88 -3.54 -24.78
N GLU A 180 -20.74 -2.56 -24.50
CA GLU A 180 -20.55 -1.65 -23.37
C GLU A 180 -20.96 -2.35 -22.07
N LEU A 181 -20.18 -2.12 -21.02
CA LEU A 181 -20.49 -2.62 -19.69
C LEU A 181 -21.56 -1.75 -19.05
N GLU A 182 -22.73 -2.33 -18.78
CA GLU A 182 -23.64 -1.72 -17.80
C GLU A 182 -22.89 -1.54 -16.47
N PRO A 183 -22.80 -0.30 -15.95
CA PRO A 183 -22.04 -0.01 -14.74
C PRO A 183 -22.53 -0.86 -13.57
N VAL A 184 -21.60 -1.52 -12.87
CA VAL A 184 -21.92 -2.17 -11.60
C VAL A 184 -21.93 -1.09 -10.52
N GLU A 185 -23.03 -0.99 -9.79
CA GLU A 185 -23.07 -0.11 -8.63
C GLU A 185 -22.23 -0.72 -7.48
N VAL A 186 -21.03 -0.18 -7.31
CA VAL A 186 -20.10 -0.51 -6.22
C VAL A 186 -20.13 0.60 -5.19
N ARG A 187 -20.36 0.26 -3.93
CA ARG A 187 -20.41 1.22 -2.83
C ARG A 187 -19.05 1.33 -2.15
N GLN A 188 -18.77 2.48 -1.55
CA GLN A 188 -17.51 2.70 -0.87
C GLN A 188 -17.33 1.82 0.40
N ASP A 189 -18.42 1.39 1.03
CA ASP A 189 -18.43 0.52 2.22
C ASP A 189 -18.34 -0.98 1.89
N ASP A 190 -18.44 -1.35 0.61
CA ASP A 190 -18.20 -2.71 0.14
C ASP A 190 -16.74 -3.12 0.39
N VAL A 191 -16.56 -4.42 0.63
CA VAL A 191 -15.23 -4.99 0.76
C VAL A 191 -14.55 -4.94 -0.62
N ALA A 192 -13.34 -4.40 -0.65
CA ALA A 192 -12.52 -4.30 -1.85
C ALA A 192 -11.38 -5.32 -1.83
N ALA A 193 -10.81 -5.59 -0.65
CA ALA A 193 -9.69 -6.52 -0.54
C ALA A 193 -9.63 -7.24 0.82
N ILE A 194 -9.09 -8.46 0.80
CA ILE A 194 -8.75 -9.22 2.01
C ILE A 194 -7.27 -9.59 1.96
N PHE A 195 -6.47 -8.97 2.82
CA PHE A 195 -5.04 -9.23 2.95
C PHE A 195 -4.74 -10.17 4.11
N PHE A 196 -3.60 -10.86 4.05
CA PHE A 196 -3.17 -11.74 5.12
C PHE A 196 -2.03 -11.11 5.93
N SER A 197 -2.30 -10.85 7.21
CA SER A 197 -1.30 -10.34 8.16
C SER A 197 -1.03 -11.41 9.21
N SER A 198 0.23 -11.57 9.61
CA SER A 198 0.61 -12.48 10.70
C SER A 198 0.15 -11.98 12.08
N GLY A 199 -0.32 -10.73 12.15
CA GLY A 199 -0.91 -10.11 13.32
C GLY A 199 -0.03 -10.09 14.57
N THR A 200 -0.57 -9.57 15.66
CA THR A 200 0.13 -9.59 16.94
C THR A 200 0.20 -10.99 17.57
N THR A 201 -0.55 -11.95 17.06
CA THR A 201 -0.79 -13.22 17.78
C THR A 201 -0.08 -14.41 17.14
N GLY A 202 0.62 -14.21 16.01
CA GLY A 202 1.37 -15.24 15.26
C GLY A 202 0.50 -16.08 14.32
N LEU A 203 -0.82 -16.02 14.48
CA LEU A 203 -1.81 -16.61 13.61
C LEU A 203 -2.12 -15.66 12.45
N VAL A 204 -2.09 -16.16 11.20
CA VAL A 204 -2.53 -15.39 10.03
C VAL A 204 -4.01 -14.98 10.20
N LYS A 205 -4.27 -13.69 10.06
CA LYS A 205 -5.58 -13.03 10.09
C LYS A 205 -5.88 -12.43 8.71
N GLY A 206 -7.16 -12.41 8.32
CA GLY A 206 -7.61 -11.74 7.09
C GLY A 206 -8.02 -10.30 7.36
N VAL A 207 -7.21 -9.33 6.99
CA VAL A 207 -7.51 -7.89 7.10
C VAL A 207 -8.47 -7.48 5.98
N VAL A 208 -9.66 -7.03 6.36
CA VAL A 208 -10.74 -6.62 5.44
C VAL A 208 -10.65 -5.12 5.18
N LEU A 209 -10.37 -4.76 3.92
CA LEU A 209 -10.34 -3.37 3.45
C LEU A 209 -11.52 -3.08 2.54
N THR A 210 -12.10 -1.90 2.69
CA THR A 210 -13.20 -1.40 1.85
C THR A 210 -12.69 -0.53 0.70
N HIS A 211 -13.55 -0.25 -0.27
CA HIS A 211 -13.24 0.72 -1.31
C HIS A 211 -12.95 2.10 -0.72
N ARG A 212 -13.67 2.53 0.33
CA ARG A 212 -13.43 3.78 1.07
C ARG A 212 -12.00 3.85 1.59
N ASN A 213 -11.50 2.74 2.14
CA ASN A 213 -10.14 2.69 2.66
C ASN A 213 -9.09 2.93 1.59
N LEU A 214 -9.25 2.29 0.43
CA LEU A 214 -8.35 2.42 -0.71
C LEU A 214 -8.47 3.79 -1.39
N ILE A 215 -9.68 4.36 -1.47
CA ILE A 215 -9.93 5.71 -1.99
C ILE A 215 -9.22 6.74 -1.11
N ALA A 216 -9.42 6.67 0.20
CA ALA A 216 -8.78 7.58 1.14
C ALA A 216 -7.25 7.47 1.08
N SER A 217 -6.71 6.25 1.05
CA SER A 217 -5.27 6.01 0.90
C SER A 217 -4.73 6.65 -0.40
N THR A 218 -5.41 6.40 -1.52
CA THR A 218 -5.06 6.99 -2.83
C THR A 218 -5.10 8.53 -2.80
N ALA A 219 -6.15 9.12 -2.22
CA ALA A 219 -6.32 10.56 -2.11
C ALA A 219 -5.17 11.23 -1.32
N ASN A 220 -4.68 10.58 -0.27
CA ASN A 220 -3.53 11.05 0.52
C ASN A 220 -2.21 11.08 -0.27
N TYR A 221 -2.13 10.39 -1.39
CA TYR A 221 -1.02 10.52 -2.33
C TYR A 221 -1.31 11.56 -3.39
N TYR A 222 -2.52 11.53 -3.97
CA TYR A 222 -2.93 12.46 -5.02
C TYR A 222 -2.86 13.91 -4.54
N PHE A 223 -3.53 14.31 -3.47
CA PHE A 223 -3.65 15.75 -3.15
C PHE A 223 -2.42 16.42 -2.54
N VAL A 224 -1.34 15.68 -2.31
CA VAL A 224 -0.07 16.24 -1.83
C VAL A 224 1.10 15.97 -2.77
N HIS A 225 0.81 15.49 -3.99
CA HIS A 225 1.81 15.40 -5.04
C HIS A 225 2.25 16.80 -5.46
N LYS A 226 3.48 16.92 -5.93
CA LYS A 226 3.99 18.16 -6.51
C LYS A 226 3.67 18.19 -7.99
N GLU A 227 3.40 19.37 -8.52
CA GLU A 227 3.39 19.58 -9.97
C GLU A 227 4.75 19.19 -10.56
N ARG A 228 4.72 18.59 -11.75
CA ARG A 228 5.90 18.09 -12.46
C ARG A 228 5.84 18.46 -13.93
N SER A 229 7.01 18.67 -14.52
CA SER A 229 7.18 18.85 -15.96
C SER A 229 7.15 17.53 -16.75
N SER A 230 7.16 16.38 -16.07
CA SER A 230 7.03 15.06 -16.67
C SER A 230 6.43 14.04 -15.67
N PRO A 231 5.81 12.96 -16.15
CA PRO A 231 5.35 11.87 -15.29
C PRO A 231 6.47 11.31 -14.42
N VAL A 232 6.11 10.84 -13.23
CA VAL A 232 7.02 10.00 -12.44
C VAL A 232 7.29 8.71 -13.21
N VAL A 233 8.56 8.27 -13.22
CA VAL A 233 8.94 6.92 -13.64
C VAL A 233 9.41 6.17 -12.40
N GLY A 234 8.64 5.16 -11.98
CA GLY A 234 8.85 4.44 -10.73
C GLY A 234 9.29 2.99 -10.92
N ILE A 235 10.22 2.52 -10.08
CA ILE A 235 10.37 1.09 -9.79
C ILE A 235 9.90 0.84 -8.36
N TYR A 236 8.88 -0.01 -8.23
CA TYR A 236 8.28 -0.35 -6.94
C TYR A 236 8.56 -1.81 -6.64
N MET A 237 9.65 -2.09 -5.92
CA MET A 237 10.12 -3.44 -5.56
C MET A 237 9.27 -4.08 -4.44
N THR A 238 8.06 -3.58 -4.23
CA THR A 238 7.14 -4.05 -3.18
C THR A 238 6.15 -5.02 -3.82
N PRO A 239 5.98 -6.25 -3.29
CA PRO A 239 5.12 -7.23 -3.93
C PRO A 239 3.65 -6.80 -3.95
N TYR A 240 2.96 -7.03 -5.06
CA TYR A 240 1.55 -6.65 -5.24
C TYR A 240 0.58 -7.40 -4.33
N PHE A 241 0.99 -8.54 -3.75
CA PHE A 241 0.19 -9.24 -2.75
C PHE A 241 0.24 -8.63 -1.34
N HIS A 242 1.15 -7.69 -1.09
CA HIS A 242 1.16 -6.88 0.12
C HIS A 242 0.49 -5.53 -0.15
N ILE A 243 -0.14 -4.96 0.89
CA ILE A 243 -0.80 -3.65 0.80
C ILE A 243 0.11 -2.56 0.23
N PHE A 244 1.42 -2.64 0.50
CA PHE A 244 2.41 -1.69 -0.01
C PHE A 244 2.44 -1.73 -1.55
N GLY A 245 2.67 -2.89 -2.17
CA GLY A 245 2.66 -3.00 -3.62
C GLY A 245 1.27 -2.78 -4.23
N PHE A 246 0.23 -3.33 -3.60
CA PHE A 246 -1.15 -3.18 -4.05
C PHE A 246 -1.58 -1.71 -4.14
N HIS A 247 -1.34 -0.94 -3.07
CA HIS A 247 -1.66 0.48 -3.06
C HIS A 247 -0.90 1.24 -4.16
N TYR A 248 0.34 0.85 -4.46
CA TYR A 248 1.11 1.48 -5.53
C TYR A 248 0.51 1.24 -6.91
N CYS A 249 -0.25 0.15 -7.14
CA CYS A 249 -1.03 -0.02 -8.37
C CYS A 249 -2.11 1.06 -8.51
N LEU A 250 -2.85 1.35 -7.42
CA LEU A 250 -3.90 2.39 -7.43
C LEU A 250 -3.28 3.79 -7.56
N LYS A 251 -2.26 4.05 -6.74
CA LYS A 251 -1.55 5.34 -6.68
C LYS A 251 -0.87 5.68 -8.02
N SER A 252 -0.25 4.72 -8.71
CA SER A 252 0.40 4.99 -9.99
C SER A 252 -0.60 5.36 -11.07
N VAL A 253 -1.77 4.73 -11.12
CA VAL A 253 -2.83 5.12 -12.06
C VAL A 253 -3.37 6.50 -11.71
N ALA A 254 -3.73 6.73 -10.44
CA ALA A 254 -4.28 8.01 -9.98
C ALA A 254 -3.37 9.21 -10.28
N LEU A 255 -2.05 9.03 -10.15
CA LEU A 255 -1.04 10.05 -10.42
C LEU A 255 -0.50 10.03 -11.85
N THR A 256 -1.00 9.14 -12.72
CA THR A 256 -0.52 8.97 -14.11
C THR A 256 1.00 8.73 -14.17
N GLU A 257 1.50 7.86 -13.31
CA GLU A 257 2.91 7.49 -13.26
C GLU A 257 3.20 6.31 -14.18
N THR A 258 4.41 6.29 -14.75
CA THR A 258 4.96 5.11 -15.42
C THR A 258 5.58 4.18 -14.39
N VAL A 259 5.16 2.91 -14.34
CA VAL A 259 5.76 1.89 -13.47
C VAL A 259 6.55 0.90 -14.29
N VAL A 260 7.85 0.82 -14.02
CA VAL A 260 8.71 -0.26 -14.50
C VAL A 260 8.52 -1.45 -13.56
N VAL A 261 7.76 -2.43 -14.03
CA VAL A 261 7.41 -3.64 -13.29
C VAL A 261 8.57 -4.61 -13.38
N MET A 262 9.20 -4.87 -12.23
CA MET A 262 10.26 -5.85 -12.09
C MET A 262 9.73 -7.06 -11.32
N GLY A 263 10.15 -8.25 -11.75
CA GLY A 263 9.90 -9.49 -11.02
C GLY A 263 10.78 -9.59 -9.77
N ARG A 264 11.64 -10.61 -9.72
CA ARG A 264 12.57 -10.81 -8.60
C ARG A 264 13.63 -9.70 -8.56
N PHE A 265 13.98 -9.26 -7.36
CA PHE A 265 15.07 -8.29 -7.15
C PHE A 265 16.41 -8.85 -7.60
N GLU A 266 17.06 -8.14 -8.52
CA GLU A 266 18.44 -8.33 -8.94
C GLU A 266 19.07 -6.93 -9.11
N LEU A 267 20.06 -6.59 -8.28
CA LEU A 267 20.59 -5.23 -8.21
C LEU A 267 21.06 -4.70 -9.57
N ALA A 268 21.83 -5.48 -10.34
CA ALA A 268 22.35 -5.05 -11.64
C ALA A 268 21.22 -4.77 -12.65
N LYS A 269 20.18 -5.61 -12.68
CA LYS A 269 19.02 -5.40 -13.55
C LYS A 269 18.24 -4.16 -13.13
N MET A 270 18.06 -3.95 -11.82
CA MET A 270 17.38 -2.76 -11.30
C MET A 270 18.13 -1.48 -11.68
N LEU A 271 19.44 -1.43 -11.46
CA LEU A 271 20.27 -0.28 -11.84
C LEU A 271 20.25 -0.02 -13.35
N LYS A 272 20.32 -1.08 -14.16
CA LYS A 272 20.17 -0.97 -15.62
C LYS A 272 18.81 -0.41 -16.02
N SER A 273 17.71 -0.91 -15.45
CA SER A 273 16.37 -0.36 -15.71
C SER A 273 16.23 1.09 -15.24
N MET A 274 16.91 1.47 -14.16
CA MET A 274 16.92 2.87 -13.70
C MET A 274 17.57 3.81 -14.72
N GLU A 275 18.68 3.40 -15.31
CA GLU A 275 19.37 4.13 -16.38
C GLU A 275 18.54 4.14 -17.68
N ASP A 276 18.14 2.95 -18.17
CA ASP A 276 17.44 2.77 -19.44
C ASP A 276 16.10 3.52 -19.50
N TYR A 277 15.38 3.59 -18.38
CA TYR A 277 14.05 4.21 -18.29
C TYR A 277 14.05 5.56 -17.57
N ARG A 278 15.21 6.06 -17.15
CA ARG A 278 15.36 7.33 -16.42
C ARG A 278 14.45 7.40 -15.18
N VAL A 279 14.53 6.38 -14.33
CA VAL A 279 13.68 6.23 -13.13
C VAL A 279 13.88 7.38 -12.15
N THR A 280 12.80 8.06 -11.81
CA THR A 280 12.79 9.20 -10.87
C THR A 280 12.51 8.77 -9.43
N ASN A 281 11.79 7.66 -9.23
CA ASN A 281 11.35 7.24 -7.91
C ASN A 281 11.53 5.75 -7.66
N LEU A 282 11.99 5.41 -6.46
CA LEU A 282 12.00 4.03 -5.96
C LEU A 282 11.08 3.88 -4.75
N ALA A 283 10.40 2.73 -4.66
CA ALA A 283 9.79 2.26 -3.42
C ALA A 283 10.39 0.88 -3.08
N VAL A 284 11.07 0.79 -1.95
CA VAL A 284 11.91 -0.34 -1.58
C VAL A 284 11.79 -0.70 -0.09
N VAL A 285 12.43 -1.80 0.27
CA VAL A 285 12.62 -2.25 1.66
C VAL A 285 14.10 -2.10 2.06
N PRO A 286 14.44 -2.07 3.37
CA PRO A 286 15.81 -1.80 3.83
C PRO A 286 16.92 -2.65 3.18
N PRO A 287 16.76 -3.97 2.92
CA PRO A 287 17.80 -4.76 2.25
C PRO A 287 18.24 -4.21 0.87
N ILE A 288 17.35 -3.57 0.13
CA ILE A 288 17.67 -2.99 -1.18
C ILE A 288 18.48 -1.71 -0.99
N VAL A 289 18.14 -0.87 0.01
CA VAL A 289 18.95 0.31 0.37
C VAL A 289 20.36 -0.13 0.78
N VAL A 290 20.48 -1.18 1.60
CA VAL A 290 21.78 -1.79 1.96
C VAL A 290 22.55 -2.23 0.71
N ALA A 291 21.90 -2.93 -0.22
CA ALA A 291 22.54 -3.39 -1.45
C ALA A 291 23.04 -2.23 -2.32
N MET A 292 22.26 -1.15 -2.46
CA MET A 292 22.65 0.06 -3.18
C MET A 292 23.84 0.75 -2.51
N VAL A 293 23.86 0.84 -1.18
CA VAL A 293 24.94 1.48 -0.42
C VAL A 293 26.24 0.66 -0.51
N LYS A 294 26.17 -0.66 -0.30
CA LYS A 294 27.35 -1.53 -0.22
C LYS A 294 27.98 -1.87 -1.58
N SER A 295 27.23 -1.80 -2.67
CA SER A 295 27.72 -2.25 -3.98
C SER A 295 28.39 -1.14 -4.78
N ASN A 296 29.57 -1.43 -5.35
CA ASN A 296 30.23 -0.52 -6.31
C ASN A 296 29.58 -0.56 -7.70
N LEU A 297 28.65 -1.50 -7.96
CA LEU A 297 27.92 -1.54 -9.23
C LEU A 297 27.14 -0.24 -9.49
N THR A 298 26.72 0.47 -8.46
CA THR A 298 25.99 1.73 -8.61
C THR A 298 26.81 2.83 -9.28
N GLN A 299 28.14 2.73 -9.31
CA GLN A 299 29.03 3.66 -10.02
C GLN A 299 29.11 3.38 -11.53
N LYS A 300 28.59 2.24 -11.98
CA LYS A 300 28.63 1.80 -13.38
C LYS A 300 27.40 2.20 -14.19
N PHE A 301 26.41 2.84 -13.56
CA PHE A 301 25.13 3.22 -14.17
C PHE A 301 24.84 4.69 -13.89
N ASP A 302 24.24 5.40 -14.83
CA ASP A 302 23.73 6.76 -14.64
C ASP A 302 22.43 6.74 -13.82
N LEU A 303 22.53 7.18 -12.56
CA LEU A 303 21.40 7.34 -11.65
C LEU A 303 20.95 8.82 -11.53
N GLY A 304 21.39 9.70 -12.44
CA GLY A 304 21.17 11.14 -12.36
C GLY A 304 19.72 11.58 -12.51
N SER A 305 18.84 10.69 -12.99
CA SER A 305 17.38 10.91 -13.03
C SER A 305 16.67 10.61 -11.72
N LEU A 306 17.31 9.85 -10.80
CA LEU A 306 16.69 9.44 -9.56
C LEU A 306 16.57 10.63 -8.60
N GLU A 307 15.36 10.92 -8.16
CA GLU A 307 15.05 12.03 -7.27
C GLU A 307 14.85 11.55 -5.83
N ALA A 308 14.13 10.43 -5.65
CA ALA A 308 13.76 9.98 -4.32
C ALA A 308 13.61 8.45 -4.19
N VAL A 309 14.00 7.95 -3.01
CA VAL A 309 13.87 6.56 -2.57
C VAL A 309 13.00 6.52 -1.32
N GLY A 310 11.78 6.01 -1.46
CA GLY A 310 10.91 5.69 -0.33
C GLY A 310 11.23 4.31 0.22
N CYS A 311 11.50 4.22 1.51
CA CYS A 311 11.78 2.97 2.22
C CYS A 311 10.70 2.71 3.29
N GLY A 312 10.23 1.47 3.39
CA GLY A 312 9.21 1.12 4.39
C GLY A 312 9.24 -0.35 4.78
N ALA A 313 8.16 -0.80 5.43
CA ALA A 313 7.93 -2.15 5.96
C ALA A 313 8.83 -2.59 7.13
N ALA A 314 10.03 -2.01 7.28
CA ALA A 314 10.91 -2.27 8.41
C ALA A 314 11.76 -1.02 8.75
N PRO A 315 12.26 -0.91 9.99
CA PRO A 315 13.10 0.22 10.39
C PRO A 315 14.35 0.37 9.52
N LEU A 316 14.67 1.59 9.14
CA LEU A 316 15.93 1.95 8.50
C LEU A 316 16.80 2.72 9.51
N GLY A 317 17.95 2.14 9.88
CA GLY A 317 18.87 2.75 10.83
C GLY A 317 19.43 4.09 10.33
N ILE A 318 19.60 5.04 11.25
CA ILE A 318 20.10 6.39 10.94
C ILE A 318 21.44 6.31 10.22
N ASP A 319 22.40 5.52 10.74
CA ASP A 319 23.73 5.35 10.15
C ASP A 319 23.67 4.96 8.66
N LEU A 320 22.76 4.04 8.30
CA LEU A 320 22.59 3.63 6.90
C LEU A 320 22.02 4.78 6.04
N MET A 321 21.11 5.59 6.59
CA MET A 321 20.62 6.79 5.89
C MET A 321 21.74 7.81 5.67
N GLU A 322 22.67 7.94 6.61
CA GLU A 322 23.82 8.86 6.48
C GLU A 322 24.79 8.38 5.41
N VAL A 323 25.13 7.09 5.40
CA VAL A 323 25.98 6.50 4.36
C VAL A 323 25.31 6.60 2.99
N PHE A 324 23.99 6.38 2.92
CA PHE A 324 23.24 6.61 1.67
C PHE A 324 23.35 8.06 1.20
N ALA A 325 23.15 9.04 2.09
CA ALA A 325 23.21 10.46 1.75
C ALA A 325 24.61 10.89 1.29
N GLN A 326 25.68 10.32 1.88
CA GLN A 326 27.05 10.56 1.44
C GLN A 326 27.31 10.00 0.03
N LYS A 327 26.82 8.79 -0.24
CA LYS A 327 27.00 8.13 -1.54
C LYS A 327 26.13 8.74 -2.64
N PHE A 328 24.94 9.21 -2.29
CA PHE A 328 23.91 9.70 -3.21
C PHE A 328 23.39 11.09 -2.79
N PRO A 329 24.23 12.14 -2.82
CA PRO A 329 23.92 13.44 -2.22
C PRO A 329 22.75 14.19 -2.87
N LYS A 330 22.38 13.82 -4.10
CA LYS A 330 21.26 14.42 -4.85
C LYS A 330 19.94 13.65 -4.70
N ILE A 331 19.96 12.48 -4.08
CA ILE A 331 18.81 11.58 -3.99
C ILE A 331 18.23 11.64 -2.57
N HIS A 332 16.93 11.94 -2.47
CA HIS A 332 16.25 11.97 -1.19
C HIS A 332 15.85 10.57 -0.72
N LEU A 333 16.42 10.11 0.40
CA LEU A 333 15.97 8.90 1.09
C LEU A 333 14.98 9.27 2.20
N TYR A 334 13.79 8.66 2.17
CA TYR A 334 12.77 8.91 3.19
C TYR A 334 12.04 7.64 3.59
N GLN A 335 11.39 7.70 4.75
CA GLN A 335 10.62 6.59 5.29
C GLN A 335 9.12 6.89 5.33
N GLY A 336 8.33 5.82 5.39
CA GLY A 336 6.91 5.87 5.72
C GLY A 336 6.56 4.73 6.67
N TYR A 337 5.59 4.99 7.54
CA TYR A 337 5.03 4.02 8.46
C TYR A 337 3.59 3.70 8.08
N GLY A 338 3.27 2.41 8.09
CA GLY A 338 1.94 1.90 7.83
C GLY A 338 1.91 0.40 8.07
N MET A 339 0.70 -0.13 8.09
CA MET A 339 0.41 -1.55 8.25
C MET A 339 -0.71 -1.96 7.29
N THR A 340 -1.00 -3.25 7.22
CA THR A 340 -2.12 -3.74 6.41
C THR A 340 -3.44 -3.14 6.87
N GLU A 341 -3.61 -3.04 8.20
CA GLU A 341 -4.78 -2.51 8.89
C GLU A 341 -5.00 -1.00 8.68
N THR A 342 -4.01 -0.27 8.15
CA THR A 342 -4.12 1.17 7.81
C THR A 342 -4.22 1.43 6.31
N SER A 343 -4.38 0.37 5.50
CA SER A 343 -4.51 0.45 4.04
C SER A 343 -3.32 1.11 3.33
N GLY A 344 -2.12 0.98 3.92
CA GLY A 344 -0.90 1.66 3.45
C GLY A 344 -0.33 2.60 4.52
N ALA A 345 0.36 3.64 4.08
CA ALA A 345 1.06 4.56 4.98
C ALA A 345 0.08 5.42 5.79
N ALA A 346 0.23 5.43 7.11
CA ALA A 346 -0.44 6.37 8.02
C ALA A 346 0.46 7.59 8.36
N PHE A 347 1.77 7.43 8.28
CA PHE A 347 2.75 8.51 8.38
C PHE A 347 3.73 8.43 7.23
N ARG A 348 4.06 9.57 6.63
CA ARG A 348 5.10 9.64 5.59
C ARG A 348 5.68 11.04 5.48
N ALA A 349 6.95 11.09 5.09
CA ALA A 349 7.56 12.32 4.64
C ALA A 349 7.16 12.59 3.18
N ILE A 350 6.95 13.85 2.79
CA ILE A 350 6.48 14.21 1.43
C ILE A 350 7.31 15.28 0.72
N ASN A 351 8.25 15.90 1.41
CA ASN A 351 9.05 17.00 0.86
C ASN A 351 10.48 16.96 1.43
N PRO A 352 11.44 17.66 0.78
CA PRO A 352 12.84 17.68 1.23
C PRO A 352 13.07 18.09 2.68
N GLN A 353 12.26 19.01 3.22
CA GLN A 353 12.37 19.44 4.61
C GLN A 353 12.02 18.29 5.58
N GLU A 354 11.01 17.51 5.25
CA GLU A 354 10.64 16.32 6.03
C GLU A 354 11.61 15.16 5.81
N TYR A 355 12.13 14.98 4.59
CA TYR A 355 13.15 13.96 4.29
C TYR A 355 14.43 14.17 5.12
N ALA A 356 14.77 15.43 5.42
CA ALA A 356 15.94 15.78 6.22
C ALA A 356 15.81 15.35 7.70
N LYS A 357 14.60 15.09 8.21
CA LYS A 357 14.37 14.64 9.60
C LYS A 357 14.68 13.14 9.72
N ARG A 358 15.96 12.80 9.74
CA ARG A 358 16.46 11.42 9.87
C ARG A 358 15.92 10.75 11.13
N GLY A 359 15.69 9.44 11.04
CA GLY A 359 15.09 8.64 12.12
C GLY A 359 13.57 8.77 12.25
N SER A 360 12.95 9.79 11.66
CA SER A 360 11.50 9.88 11.57
C SER A 360 10.95 9.13 10.35
N VAL A 361 9.73 8.62 10.49
CA VAL A 361 8.91 8.08 9.39
C VAL A 361 8.00 9.14 8.76
N GLY A 362 8.19 10.41 9.11
CA GLY A 362 7.46 11.55 8.60
C GLY A 362 6.23 11.93 9.44
N LYS A 363 5.29 12.64 8.81
CA LYS A 363 4.12 13.22 9.48
C LYS A 363 2.83 12.48 9.12
N LEU A 364 1.81 12.66 9.96
CA LEU A 364 0.48 12.04 9.81
C LEU A 364 -0.16 12.42 8.47
N ILE A 365 -0.74 11.44 7.77
CA ILE A 365 -1.48 11.69 6.51
C ILE A 365 -2.75 12.52 6.76
N GLY A 366 -3.24 13.21 5.73
CA GLY A 366 -4.27 14.25 5.83
C GLY A 366 -5.62 13.79 6.37
N THR A 367 -6.01 12.53 6.12
CA THR A 367 -7.32 12.02 6.50
C THR A 367 -7.39 11.41 7.90
N ASN A 368 -6.26 11.29 8.60
CA ASN A 368 -6.17 10.50 9.81
C ASN A 368 -5.86 11.35 11.04
N GLU A 369 -6.21 10.80 12.19
CA GLU A 369 -5.89 11.26 13.52
C GLU A 369 -5.03 10.20 14.22
N ALA A 370 -4.19 10.65 15.15
CA ALA A 370 -3.34 9.78 15.95
C ALA A 370 -3.44 10.09 17.45
N LYS A 371 -3.17 9.09 18.28
CA LYS A 371 -2.88 9.25 19.71
C LYS A 371 -1.62 8.47 20.05
N ILE A 372 -0.85 8.99 21.00
CA ILE A 372 0.14 8.19 21.73
C ILE A 372 -0.48 7.89 23.08
N VAL A 373 -0.64 6.61 23.42
CA VAL A 373 -1.36 6.17 24.61
C VAL A 373 -0.40 5.48 25.57
N ASP A 374 -0.42 5.91 26.83
CA ASP A 374 0.39 5.30 27.88
C ASP A 374 -0.02 3.83 28.12
N LEU A 375 0.96 2.93 28.14
CA LEU A 375 0.74 1.49 28.21
C LEU A 375 0.16 1.00 29.54
N GLN A 376 0.31 1.78 30.62
CA GLN A 376 -0.12 1.40 31.97
C GLN A 376 -1.47 2.03 32.32
N THR A 377 -1.62 3.31 32.02
CA THR A 377 -2.77 4.12 32.43
C THR A 377 -3.85 4.21 31.36
N GLY A 378 -3.54 3.91 30.10
CA GLY A 378 -4.46 4.08 28.97
C GLY A 378 -4.76 5.55 28.62
N THR A 379 -3.99 6.49 29.17
CA THR A 379 -4.18 7.93 28.96
C THR A 379 -3.42 8.42 27.72
N ALA A 380 -3.97 9.42 27.02
CA ALA A 380 -3.29 10.03 25.90
C ALA A 380 -2.12 10.91 26.39
N LEU A 381 -0.99 10.80 25.71
CA LEU A 381 0.27 11.45 26.07
C LEU A 381 0.56 12.68 25.20
N PRO A 382 1.22 13.71 25.76
CA PRO A 382 1.64 14.88 25.01
C PRO A 382 2.81 14.58 24.06
N PRO A 383 3.17 15.53 23.17
CA PRO A 383 4.34 15.41 22.30
C PRO A 383 5.62 15.00 23.04
N GLY A 384 6.49 14.25 22.36
CA GLY A 384 7.79 13.77 22.87
C GLY A 384 7.72 12.58 23.83
N LYS A 385 6.53 12.18 24.30
CA LYS A 385 6.35 11.03 25.21
C LYS A 385 6.10 9.74 24.43
N LYS A 386 6.68 8.64 24.93
CA LYS A 386 6.57 7.30 24.32
C LYS A 386 5.34 6.56 24.82
N GLY A 387 4.61 5.92 23.91
CA GLY A 387 3.44 5.09 24.21
C GLY A 387 3.00 4.29 22.99
N GLU A 388 1.88 3.57 23.10
CA GLU A 388 1.27 2.86 21.97
C GLU A 388 0.69 3.87 20.98
N LEU A 389 1.01 3.70 19.69
CA LEU A 389 0.38 4.47 18.63
C LEU A 389 -1.04 3.95 18.37
N TRP A 390 -2.03 4.83 18.46
CA TRP A 390 -3.40 4.56 18.05
C TRP A 390 -3.76 5.44 16.86
N LEU A 391 -4.49 4.89 15.90
CA LEU A 391 -4.85 5.57 14.66
C LEU A 391 -6.35 5.54 14.43
N ARG A 392 -6.88 6.62 13.86
CA ARG A 392 -8.28 6.70 13.44
C ARG A 392 -8.37 7.43 12.11
N GLY A 393 -9.27 7.00 11.24
CA GLY A 393 -9.50 7.65 9.96
C GLY A 393 -10.07 6.70 8.91
N PRO A 394 -10.41 7.22 7.72
CA PRO A 394 -11.03 6.44 6.67
C PRO A 394 -10.10 5.42 6.03
N THR A 395 -8.79 5.42 6.32
CA THR A 395 -7.86 4.39 5.84
C THR A 395 -7.80 3.15 6.74
N ILE A 396 -8.41 3.20 7.93
CA ILE A 396 -8.42 2.08 8.88
C ILE A 396 -9.33 0.96 8.37
N MET A 397 -8.85 -0.28 8.42
CA MET A 397 -9.58 -1.47 7.99
C MET A 397 -10.99 -1.57 8.59
N LYS A 398 -11.87 -2.32 7.93
CA LYS A 398 -13.18 -2.71 8.47
C LYS A 398 -13.06 -3.64 9.68
N GLY A 399 -12.04 -4.50 9.66
CA GLY A 399 -11.75 -5.49 10.69
C GLY A 399 -11.03 -6.72 10.15
N TYR A 400 -10.85 -7.71 11.00
CA TYR A 400 -10.40 -9.05 10.65
C TYR A 400 -11.59 -9.95 10.32
N ALA A 401 -11.47 -10.71 9.23
CA ALA A 401 -12.48 -11.67 8.75
C ALA A 401 -12.72 -12.78 9.78
N ASP A 402 -13.98 -12.93 10.21
CA ASP A 402 -14.46 -13.95 11.15
C ASP A 402 -13.64 -14.07 12.47
N ASP A 403 -13.02 -12.98 12.94
CA ASP A 403 -12.18 -12.97 14.16
C ASP A 403 -12.60 -11.87 15.15
N ASN A 404 -13.71 -12.11 15.86
CA ASN A 404 -14.27 -11.18 16.86
C ASN A 404 -13.27 -10.83 17.97
N LYS A 405 -12.44 -11.77 18.40
CA LYS A 405 -11.45 -11.53 19.44
C LYS A 405 -10.40 -10.53 18.96
N ALA A 406 -9.77 -10.80 17.81
CA ALA A 406 -8.79 -9.87 17.25
C ALA A 406 -9.40 -8.50 16.93
N ASN A 407 -10.66 -8.44 16.50
CA ASN A 407 -11.37 -7.19 16.28
C ASN A 407 -11.52 -6.40 17.58
N SER A 408 -11.98 -7.02 18.66
CA SER A 408 -12.15 -6.33 19.95
C SER A 408 -10.82 -5.88 20.57
N GLU A 409 -9.72 -6.59 20.31
CA GLU A 409 -8.39 -6.24 20.79
C GLU A 409 -7.76 -5.08 19.99
N ALA A 410 -7.99 -5.04 18.67
CA ALA A 410 -7.36 -4.07 17.78
C ALA A 410 -8.21 -2.81 17.55
N LEU A 411 -9.53 -2.92 17.46
CA LEU A 411 -10.47 -1.84 17.17
C LEU A 411 -11.25 -1.48 18.44
N VAL A 412 -10.84 -0.41 19.12
CA VAL A 412 -11.41 0.01 20.41
C VAL A 412 -12.39 1.18 20.25
N SER A 413 -13.08 1.51 21.34
CA SER A 413 -14.13 2.54 21.40
C SER A 413 -13.69 3.86 20.76
N GLY A 414 -14.58 4.48 19.99
CA GLY A 414 -14.30 5.75 19.30
C GLY A 414 -13.57 5.60 17.96
N GLY A 415 -13.49 4.38 17.42
CA GLY A 415 -12.96 4.08 16.08
C GLY A 415 -11.44 4.01 16.02
N TRP A 416 -10.77 3.76 17.15
CA TRP A 416 -9.31 3.71 17.23
C TRP A 416 -8.79 2.32 16.92
N LEU A 417 -7.83 2.25 16.00
CA LEU A 417 -6.96 1.10 15.78
C LEU A 417 -5.75 1.18 16.70
N ARG A 418 -5.54 0.15 17.51
CA ARG A 418 -4.33 -0.08 18.30
C ARG A 418 -3.28 -0.75 17.42
N THR A 419 -2.15 -0.09 17.17
CA THR A 419 -1.17 -0.63 16.20
C THR A 419 -0.28 -1.73 16.78
N GLY A 420 -0.12 -1.78 18.11
CA GLY A 420 0.87 -2.65 18.73
C GLY A 420 2.31 -2.09 18.73
N ASP A 421 2.52 -0.89 18.20
CA ASP A 421 3.84 -0.26 18.06
C ASP A 421 4.04 0.86 19.08
N VAL A 422 5.22 0.90 19.69
CA VAL A 422 5.62 1.97 20.61
C VAL A 422 6.28 3.08 19.84
N CYS A 423 5.68 4.26 19.93
CA CYS A 423 6.09 5.45 19.18
C CYS A 423 6.08 6.69 20.07
N TYR A 424 6.63 7.78 19.54
CA TYR A 424 6.31 9.13 20.01
C TYR A 424 6.17 10.06 18.80
N ILE A 425 5.39 11.14 18.95
CA ILE A 425 5.29 12.23 17.98
C ILE A 425 5.95 13.46 18.60
N ASP A 426 6.90 14.09 17.90
CA ASP A 426 7.60 15.27 18.42
C ASP A 426 6.74 16.55 18.31
N GLU A 427 7.27 17.66 18.84
CA GLU A 427 6.63 18.98 18.87
C GLU A 427 6.45 19.57 17.47
N LYS A 428 6.98 18.92 16.42
CA LYS A 428 6.84 19.31 15.01
C LYS A 428 5.99 18.30 14.21
N GLY A 429 5.33 17.36 14.88
CA GLY A 429 4.41 16.39 14.30
C GLY A 429 5.09 15.22 13.58
N PHE A 430 6.38 15.00 13.82
CA PHE A 430 7.13 13.87 13.25
C PHE A 430 6.98 12.63 14.12
N LEU A 431 6.61 11.51 13.50
CA LEU A 431 6.54 10.21 14.18
C LEU A 431 7.92 9.55 14.22
N PHE A 432 8.23 8.97 15.37
CA PHE A 432 9.38 8.11 15.59
C PHE A 432 8.90 6.77 16.14
N VAL A 433 9.26 5.70 15.42
CA VAL A 433 8.95 4.32 15.83
C VAL A 433 10.10 3.84 16.71
N VAL A 434 9.80 3.41 17.93
CA VAL A 434 10.80 3.00 18.92
C VAL A 434 10.98 1.48 18.90
N ASP A 435 9.89 0.74 19.06
CA ASP A 435 9.90 -0.72 19.16
C ASP A 435 8.50 -1.29 18.89
N ARG A 436 8.37 -2.61 18.78
CA ARG A 436 7.10 -3.33 18.82
C ARG A 436 6.84 -3.83 20.23
N MET A 437 5.60 -3.72 20.71
CA MET A 437 5.26 -4.19 22.06
C MET A 437 5.63 -5.67 22.30
N LYS A 438 5.48 -6.52 21.28
CA LYS A 438 5.81 -7.96 21.38
C LYS A 438 7.30 -8.27 21.36
N GLU A 439 8.11 -7.33 20.91
CA GLU A 439 9.56 -7.42 20.92
C GLU A 439 10.10 -6.89 22.26
N MET A 440 9.47 -5.87 22.85
CA MET A 440 9.80 -5.38 24.21
C MET A 440 9.58 -6.41 25.32
N ILE A 441 8.53 -7.25 25.24
CA ILE A 441 8.30 -8.33 26.23
C ILE A 441 9.48 -9.33 26.26
N LYS A 442 10.27 -9.40 25.18
CA LYS A 442 11.42 -10.32 25.07
C LYS A 442 12.73 -9.74 25.64
N TYR A 443 12.76 -8.47 26.07
CA TYR A 443 13.93 -7.86 26.70
C TYR A 443 13.82 -7.84 28.23
N LYS A 444 13.86 -9.04 28.84
CA LYS A 444 14.15 -9.33 30.27
C LYS A 444 14.20 -10.84 30.58
N GLY A 445 14.46 -11.66 29.55
CA GLY A 445 14.62 -13.11 29.60
C GLY A 445 14.88 -13.59 28.18
N TYR A 446 16.15 -13.71 27.81
CA TYR A 446 16.68 -13.89 26.45
C TYR A 446 15.83 -14.75 25.48
N GLN A 447 15.60 -14.22 24.27
CA GLN A 447 16.12 -14.84 23.04
C GLN A 447 16.21 -13.81 21.89
N VAL A 448 17.26 -13.98 21.09
CA VAL A 448 17.77 -13.08 20.04
C VAL A 448 16.81 -12.98 18.82
N ILE A 449 16.74 -11.74 18.32
CA ILE A 449 16.28 -11.22 17.02
C ILE A 449 15.79 -12.28 16.01
N ASN A 450 14.48 -12.25 15.73
CA ASN A 450 13.95 -12.72 14.45
C ASN A 450 13.67 -11.49 13.59
N THR A 451 14.63 -11.11 12.75
CA THR A 451 14.40 -10.30 11.56
C THR A 451 13.52 -11.12 10.62
N CYS A 452 12.19 -11.01 10.79
CA CYS A 452 11.26 -11.51 9.78
C CYS A 452 11.33 -10.59 8.56
N LEU A 453 12.21 -10.94 7.62
CA LEU A 453 11.85 -10.89 6.21
C LEU A 453 10.77 -11.96 6.02
N ARG A 454 9.52 -11.55 5.82
CA ARG A 454 8.43 -12.41 5.37
C ARG A 454 7.70 -11.73 4.22
#